data_AF-A0AAX0WZY3-F1
#
_entry.id   AF-A0AAX0WZY3-F1
#
_cell.length_a   1.000
_cell.length_b   1.000
_cell.length_c   1.000
_cell.angle_alpha   90.00
_cell.angle_beta   90.00
_cell.angle_gamma   90.00
#
_symmetry.space_group_name_H-M   'P 1'
#
loop_
_entity.id
_entity.type
_entity.pdbx_description
1 polymer ?
#
loop_
_entity_poly.entity_id
_entity_poly.type
_entity_poly.pdbx_seq_one_letter_code
_entity_poly.pdbx_strand_id
1 'polypeptide(L)'
;MYQAVDSTINSPPKEFYVLDYPDKSDLSDFLNYVRHEDAMAEIYFENDVEKLDDETIQLFNNHGKVLHNNKNNNNSNNRCDLMLVLRDNGKVIGFIELRLTKDTENISQLFSLFVSEKYRRKGLGNLMMVYALDFFKNSGQENMTVTHTAESLTVYNKFGFYPPEFHANQESLKNWFKKMEEERLERLKDEPSDFLMMDLTDQSCREAFENHCKKVAPHFVKFEISQDLQKDLKIDVFDWRKKTTATPTLSSGGLGVLSTLDDGKKRKDEPKKSASAAQDEPQTKRLFSNQ
;
A
#
# COMPACT_ATOMS: atom_id res chain seq x y z
N MET A 1 28.28 -28.13 55.29
CA MET A 1 27.04 -27.58 54.68
C MET A 1 27.39 -27.17 53.27
N TYR A 2 26.74 -27.74 52.25
CA TYR A 2 26.78 -27.22 50.89
C TYR A 2 25.43 -26.58 50.61
N GLN A 3 25.40 -25.29 50.30
CA GLN A 3 24.20 -24.64 49.79
C GLN A 3 24.09 -24.95 48.30
N ALA A 4 22.95 -25.50 47.88
CA ALA A 4 22.59 -25.54 46.48
C ALA A 4 22.30 -24.11 46.01
N VAL A 5 22.95 -23.69 44.94
CA VAL A 5 22.61 -22.44 44.25
C VAL A 5 21.56 -22.80 43.21
N ASP A 6 20.32 -22.39 43.43
CA ASP A 6 19.25 -22.53 42.43
C ASP A 6 19.60 -21.66 41.22
N SER A 7 20.10 -22.31 40.16
CA SER A 7 20.22 -21.71 38.85
C SER A 7 18.84 -21.64 38.21
N THR A 8 18.07 -20.59 38.54
CA THR A 8 16.86 -20.22 37.80
C THR A 8 17.25 -19.86 36.37
N ILE A 9 17.13 -20.85 35.47
CA ILE A 9 17.26 -20.65 34.03
C ILE A 9 16.08 -19.78 33.59
N ASN A 10 16.32 -18.46 33.57
CA ASN A 10 15.46 -17.51 32.89
C ASN A 10 15.54 -17.83 31.40
N SER A 11 14.62 -18.69 30.94
CA SER A 11 14.35 -18.88 29.52
C SER A 11 14.20 -17.50 28.86
N PRO A 12 14.90 -17.22 27.74
CA PRO A 12 14.81 -15.92 27.10
C PRO A 12 13.33 -15.58 26.80
N PRO A 13 12.92 -14.32 26.95
CA PRO A 13 11.54 -13.91 26.70
C PRO A 13 11.15 -14.36 25.29
N LYS A 14 10.01 -15.04 25.20
CA LYS A 14 9.54 -15.67 23.97
C LYS A 14 9.22 -14.57 22.95
N GLU A 15 10.14 -14.34 22.00
CA GLU A 15 9.95 -13.36 20.93
C GLU A 15 8.62 -13.63 20.23
N PHE A 16 7.78 -12.61 20.21
CA PHE A 16 6.41 -12.69 19.74
C PHE A 16 6.03 -11.34 19.14
N TYR A 17 5.90 -11.34 17.82
CA TYR A 17 5.66 -10.14 17.04
C TYR A 17 4.20 -10.02 16.62
N VAL A 18 3.71 -8.80 16.42
CA VAL A 18 2.37 -8.54 15.87
C VAL A 18 2.50 -7.67 14.63
N LEU A 19 2.00 -8.14 13.50
CA LEU A 19 1.84 -7.36 12.28
C LEU A 19 0.41 -6.81 12.21
N ASP A 20 0.28 -5.50 12.04
CA ASP A 20 -1.01 -4.80 11.98
C ASP A 20 -0.87 -3.46 11.24
N TYR A 21 -1.96 -2.70 11.15
CA TYR A 21 -1.95 -1.29 10.81
C TYR A 21 -1.37 -0.42 11.95
N PRO A 22 -0.79 0.76 11.63
CA PRO A 22 -0.52 1.80 12.62
C PRO A 22 -1.83 2.43 13.13
N ASP A 23 -1.74 3.09 14.28
CA ASP A 23 -2.71 4.05 14.79
C ASP A 23 -2.02 5.33 15.29
N LYS A 24 -2.78 6.28 15.82
CA LYS A 24 -2.27 7.61 16.22
C LYS A 24 -1.21 7.57 17.33
N SER A 25 -1.17 6.52 18.14
CA SER A 25 -0.17 6.36 19.21
C SER A 25 1.21 5.98 18.68
N ASP A 26 1.26 5.18 17.61
CA ASP A 26 2.50 4.74 16.96
C ASP A 26 3.29 5.88 16.30
N LEU A 27 2.63 7.01 16.00
CA LEU A 27 3.26 8.18 15.37
C LEU A 27 4.49 8.68 16.16
N SER A 28 4.48 8.51 17.48
CA SER A 28 5.61 8.90 18.35
C SER A 28 6.82 7.98 18.22
N ASP A 29 6.62 6.66 18.20
CA ASP A 29 7.67 5.67 17.93
C ASP A 29 8.20 5.85 16.49
N PHE A 30 7.32 6.04 15.50
CA PHE A 30 7.68 6.28 14.11
C PHE A 30 8.55 7.53 13.93
N LEU A 31 8.12 8.68 14.46
CA LEU A 31 8.89 9.93 14.43
C LEU A 31 10.26 9.79 15.11
N ASN A 32 10.37 8.94 16.14
CA ASN A 32 11.65 8.67 16.77
C ASN A 32 12.59 7.90 15.83
N TYR A 33 12.11 6.96 15.03
CA TYR A 33 12.96 6.29 14.03
C TYR A 33 13.35 7.23 12.88
N VAL A 34 12.40 7.97 12.31
CA VAL A 34 12.67 8.90 11.19
C VAL A 34 13.74 9.94 11.54
N ARG A 35 13.75 10.44 12.79
CA ARG A 35 14.75 11.42 13.27
C ARG A 35 16.17 10.90 13.48
N HIS A 36 16.35 9.59 13.66
CA HIS A 36 17.64 9.02 14.10
C HIS A 36 18.26 8.06 13.08
N GLU A 37 17.64 7.90 11.90
CA GLU A 37 18.11 7.07 10.79
C GLU A 37 18.06 7.92 9.52
N ASP A 38 19.21 8.41 9.05
CA ASP A 38 19.31 9.43 7.99
C ASP A 38 18.53 9.06 6.72
N ALA A 39 18.61 7.80 6.28
CA ALA A 39 17.88 7.28 5.12
C ALA A 39 16.34 7.32 5.27
N MET A 40 15.81 7.40 6.49
CA MET A 40 14.39 7.62 6.74
C MET A 40 14.04 9.11 6.77
N ALA A 41 14.94 9.96 7.28
CA ALA A 41 14.78 11.41 7.24
C ALA A 41 14.68 11.92 5.79
N GLU A 42 15.56 11.45 4.90
CA GLU A 42 15.56 11.77 3.46
C GLU A 42 14.23 11.42 2.75
N ILE A 43 13.52 10.37 3.21
CA ILE A 43 12.26 9.90 2.63
C ILE A 43 11.05 10.70 3.17
N TYR A 44 11.07 11.07 4.45
CA TYR A 44 9.87 11.54 5.17
C TYR A 44 9.87 13.02 5.57
N PHE A 45 10.98 13.74 5.43
CA PHE A 45 11.08 15.16 5.78
C PHE A 45 11.07 16.09 4.56
N GLU A 46 10.20 17.11 4.59
CA GLU A 46 10.05 18.09 3.52
C GLU A 46 11.22 19.10 3.53
N ASN A 47 12.10 19.07 2.52
CA ASN A 47 13.14 20.10 2.28
C ASN A 47 14.04 20.38 3.52
N ASP A 48 14.57 19.32 4.13
CA ASP A 48 15.42 19.36 5.33
C ASP A 48 14.73 19.94 6.60
N VAL A 49 13.40 20.12 6.58
CA VAL A 49 12.60 20.49 7.76
C VAL A 49 12.07 19.23 8.42
N GLU A 50 12.24 19.07 9.74
CA GLU A 50 11.63 17.97 10.54
C GLU A 50 10.09 18.04 10.65
N LYS A 51 9.42 18.06 9.50
CA LYS A 51 7.98 18.04 9.35
C LYS A 51 7.66 16.90 8.38
N LEU A 52 6.88 15.94 8.87
CA LEU A 52 6.29 14.90 8.04
C LEU A 52 5.32 15.53 7.03
N ASP A 53 5.21 14.90 5.88
CA ASP A 53 4.14 15.20 4.92
C ASP A 53 2.74 14.87 5.51
N ASP A 54 1.72 15.56 4.99
CA ASP A 54 0.34 15.38 5.45
C ASP A 54 -0.25 14.00 5.06
N GLU A 55 0.37 13.28 4.10
CA GLU A 55 -0.06 11.94 3.65
C GLU A 55 0.30 10.87 4.69
N THR A 56 1.53 10.91 5.18
CA THR A 56 2.08 10.08 6.26
C THR A 56 1.29 10.29 7.55
N ILE A 57 1.05 11.55 7.94
CA ILE A 57 0.20 11.87 9.09
C ILE A 57 -1.23 11.31 8.90
N GLN A 58 -1.76 11.31 7.68
CA GLN A 58 -3.05 10.69 7.38
C GLN A 58 -3.03 9.15 7.48
N LEU A 59 -1.92 8.47 7.21
CA LEU A 59 -1.81 7.01 7.41
C LEU A 59 -2.00 6.65 8.89
N PHE A 60 -1.28 7.30 9.82
CA PHE A 60 -1.48 7.08 11.28
C PHE A 60 -2.89 7.46 11.74
N ASN A 61 -3.49 8.51 11.17
CA ASN A 61 -4.84 8.95 11.52
C ASN A 61 -5.96 8.03 10.99
N ASN A 62 -5.73 7.30 9.89
CA ASN A 62 -6.73 6.48 9.19
C ASN A 62 -6.42 4.97 9.26
N HIS A 63 -5.76 4.53 10.32
CA HIS A 63 -5.39 3.12 10.54
C HIS A 63 -4.66 2.49 9.35
N GLY A 64 -3.58 3.15 8.91
CA GLY A 64 -2.70 2.72 7.83
C GLY A 64 -3.31 2.73 6.43
N LYS A 65 -4.52 3.29 6.22
CA LYS A 65 -5.28 3.13 4.97
C LYS A 65 -5.83 4.46 4.44
N VAL A 66 -5.17 5.04 3.43
CA VAL A 66 -5.58 6.29 2.79
C VAL A 66 -5.92 6.04 1.31
N LEU A 67 -7.20 6.23 0.95
CA LEU A 67 -7.66 6.16 -0.44
C LEU A 67 -7.85 7.57 -1.00
N HIS A 68 -6.99 7.93 -1.93
CA HIS A 68 -6.98 9.19 -2.67
C HIS A 68 -7.89 9.08 -3.89
N ASN A 69 -8.98 9.84 -3.88
CA ASN A 69 -9.95 9.91 -4.97
C ASN A 69 -10.02 11.34 -5.51
N ASN A 70 -9.01 11.77 -6.27
CA ASN A 70 -9.03 13.11 -6.85
C ASN A 70 -9.95 13.12 -8.10
N LYS A 71 -11.06 13.86 -8.04
CA LYS A 71 -12.11 13.88 -9.07
C LYS A 71 -12.05 15.12 -9.98
N ASN A 72 -10.90 15.78 -10.05
CA ASN A 72 -10.74 17.01 -10.82
C ASN A 72 -10.18 16.68 -12.22
N ASN A 73 -11.04 16.85 -13.23
CA ASN A 73 -10.75 16.82 -14.68
C ASN A 73 -10.18 15.50 -15.25
N ASN A 74 -11.11 14.64 -15.70
CA ASN A 74 -10.94 13.54 -16.68
C ASN A 74 -9.95 12.40 -16.38
N ASN A 75 -8.96 12.54 -15.48
CA ASN A 75 -8.16 11.42 -15.00
C ASN A 75 -8.42 11.24 -13.49
N SER A 76 -9.14 10.18 -13.11
CA SER A 76 -9.37 9.85 -11.71
C SER A 76 -8.10 9.19 -11.16
N ASN A 77 -7.16 9.99 -10.66
CA ASN A 77 -5.96 9.46 -10.04
C ASN A 77 -6.37 8.70 -8.76
N ASN A 78 -6.44 7.38 -8.90
CA ASN A 78 -6.97 6.43 -7.93
C ASN A 78 -5.77 5.77 -7.26
N ARG A 79 -5.25 6.44 -6.22
CA ARG A 79 -4.09 6.03 -5.44
C ARG A 79 -4.54 5.53 -4.07
N CYS A 80 -3.96 4.44 -3.58
CA CYS A 80 -4.14 3.92 -2.25
C CYS A 80 -2.78 3.87 -1.55
N ASP A 81 -2.64 4.63 -0.47
CA ASP A 81 -1.49 4.50 0.42
C ASP A 81 -1.84 3.54 1.55
N LEU A 82 -0.87 2.71 1.87
CA LEU A 82 -1.00 1.62 2.81
C LEU A 82 0.26 1.55 3.66
N MET A 83 0.11 1.58 4.99
CA MET A 83 1.20 1.32 5.92
C MET A 83 0.85 0.14 6.84
N LEU A 84 1.79 -0.79 6.97
CA LEU A 84 1.78 -1.82 8.01
C LEU A 84 2.91 -1.53 9.00
N VAL A 85 2.70 -1.87 10.27
CA VAL A 85 3.73 -1.81 11.31
C VAL A 85 3.88 -3.15 12.00
N LEU A 86 5.10 -3.47 12.35
CA LEU A 86 5.45 -4.64 13.15
C LEU A 86 5.76 -4.21 14.57
N ARG A 87 5.13 -4.85 15.55
CA ARG A 87 5.30 -4.55 16.98
C ARG A 87 5.93 -5.69 17.75
N ASP A 88 6.74 -5.33 18.75
CA ASP A 88 7.24 -6.19 19.82
C ASP A 88 6.76 -5.61 21.15
N ASN A 89 6.05 -6.40 21.96
CA ASN A 89 5.47 -5.96 23.23
C ASN A 89 4.69 -4.62 23.14
N GLY A 90 3.97 -4.41 22.03
CA GLY A 90 3.14 -3.23 21.79
C GLY A 90 3.87 -1.98 21.27
N LYS A 91 5.19 -2.01 21.09
CA LYS A 91 5.98 -0.91 20.49
C LYS A 91 6.29 -1.18 19.04
N VAL A 92 6.33 -0.15 18.20
CA VAL A 92 6.76 -0.29 16.80
C VAL A 92 8.26 -0.62 16.75
N ILE A 93 8.61 -1.64 15.98
CA ILE A 93 10.00 -2.05 15.71
C ILE A 93 10.35 -2.11 14.21
N GLY A 94 9.36 -1.87 13.35
CA GLY A 94 9.51 -1.84 11.90
C GLY A 94 8.20 -1.44 11.22
N PHE A 95 8.30 -0.99 9.98
CA PHE A 95 7.15 -0.60 9.17
C PHE A 95 7.43 -0.82 7.68
N ILE A 96 6.37 -0.86 6.88
CA ILE A 96 6.42 -0.90 5.42
C ILE A 96 5.29 -0.05 4.86
N GLU A 97 5.60 0.81 3.89
CA GLU A 97 4.64 1.67 3.20
C GLU A 97 4.57 1.33 1.70
N LEU A 98 3.36 1.15 1.18
CA LEU A 98 3.06 1.03 -0.24
C LEU A 98 2.22 2.21 -0.71
N ARG A 99 2.53 2.72 -1.90
CA ARG A 99 1.74 3.72 -2.63
C ARG A 99 1.26 3.08 -3.93
N LEU A 100 0.08 2.47 -3.88
CA LEU A 100 -0.50 1.71 -4.99
C LEU A 100 -1.33 2.65 -5.87
N THR A 101 -1.30 2.50 -7.19
CA THR A 101 -2.09 3.32 -8.12
C THR A 101 -2.74 2.46 -9.20
N LYS A 102 -3.90 2.89 -9.69
CA LYS A 102 -4.57 2.35 -10.89
C LYS A 102 -4.44 3.29 -12.12
N ASP A 103 -3.70 4.38 -11.98
CA ASP A 103 -3.36 5.28 -13.09
C ASP A 103 -2.29 4.65 -13.98
N THR A 104 -2.48 4.70 -15.30
CA THR A 104 -1.52 4.15 -16.28
C THR A 104 -0.28 5.04 -16.47
N GLU A 105 -0.35 6.31 -16.05
CA GLU A 105 0.77 7.26 -16.14
C GLU A 105 1.72 7.17 -14.94
N ASN A 106 1.31 6.49 -13.85
CA ASN A 106 2.06 6.37 -12.61
C ASN A 106 2.33 4.89 -12.28
N ILE A 107 3.51 4.57 -11.73
CA ILE A 107 3.83 3.20 -11.29
C ILE A 107 3.63 3.10 -9.78
N SER A 108 3.11 1.97 -9.30
CA SER A 108 3.00 1.71 -7.86
C SER A 108 4.38 1.70 -7.19
N GLN A 109 4.48 2.10 -5.93
CA GLN A 109 5.75 2.22 -5.22
C GLN A 109 5.73 1.43 -3.90
N LEU A 110 6.82 0.73 -3.62
CA LEU A 110 7.22 0.39 -2.25
C LEU A 110 7.96 1.62 -1.72
N PHE A 111 7.27 2.45 -0.94
CA PHE A 111 7.75 3.77 -0.54
C PHE A 111 8.78 3.68 0.59
N SER A 112 8.56 2.80 1.57
CA SER A 112 9.52 2.57 2.65
C SER A 112 9.49 1.14 3.15
N LEU A 113 10.63 0.67 3.65
CA LEU A 113 10.76 -0.56 4.44
C LEU A 113 11.79 -0.28 5.54
N PHE A 114 11.35 -0.37 6.80
CA PHE A 114 12.20 -0.12 7.95
C PHE A 114 12.12 -1.26 8.96
N VAL A 115 13.27 -1.65 9.52
CA VAL A 115 13.36 -2.50 10.72
C VAL A 115 14.44 -1.89 11.62
N SER A 116 14.08 -1.62 12.88
CA SER A 116 15.00 -1.13 13.90
C SER A 116 16.25 -2.03 13.99
N GLU A 117 17.44 -1.44 14.06
CA GLU A 117 18.74 -2.14 13.99
C GLU A 117 18.80 -3.40 14.87
N LYS A 118 18.38 -3.30 16.14
CA LYS A 118 18.31 -4.40 17.13
C LYS A 118 17.48 -5.62 16.66
N TYR A 119 16.56 -5.41 15.72
CA TYR A 119 15.65 -6.41 15.18
C TYR A 119 15.98 -6.81 13.74
N ARG A 120 16.99 -6.19 13.09
CA ARG A 120 17.51 -6.59 11.77
C ARG A 120 18.09 -8.01 11.83
N ARG A 121 18.33 -8.61 10.65
CA ARG A 121 18.83 -9.99 10.45
C ARG A 121 17.94 -11.14 11.00
N LYS A 122 16.79 -10.86 11.62
CA LYS A 122 15.80 -11.85 12.09
C LYS A 122 14.74 -12.27 11.05
N GLY A 123 14.88 -11.87 9.78
CA GLY A 123 13.91 -12.16 8.72
C GLY A 123 12.65 -11.28 8.72
N LEU A 124 12.53 -10.32 9.64
CA LEU A 124 11.35 -9.45 9.78
C LEU A 124 11.04 -8.60 8.54
N GLY A 125 12.08 -8.12 7.83
CA GLY A 125 11.90 -7.42 6.56
C GLY A 125 11.24 -8.31 5.49
N ASN A 126 11.65 -9.57 5.38
CA ASN A 126 11.03 -10.52 4.45
C ASN A 126 9.57 -10.82 4.83
N LEU A 127 9.27 -10.92 6.12
CA LEU A 127 7.91 -11.09 6.63
C LEU A 127 7.01 -9.92 6.22
N MET A 128 7.44 -8.68 6.50
CA MET A 128 6.67 -7.48 6.12
C MET A 128 6.52 -7.34 4.61
N MET A 129 7.59 -7.61 3.84
CA MET A 129 7.55 -7.60 2.37
C MET A 129 6.53 -8.59 1.80
N VAL A 130 6.46 -9.83 2.29
CA VAL A 130 5.48 -10.81 1.79
C VAL A 130 4.04 -10.33 2.03
N TYR A 131 3.73 -9.85 3.24
CA TYR A 131 2.37 -9.38 3.56
C TYR A 131 1.99 -8.07 2.86
N ALA A 132 2.94 -7.15 2.66
CA ALA A 132 2.71 -5.95 1.87
C ALA A 132 2.45 -6.31 0.39
N LEU A 133 3.28 -7.18 -0.20
CA LEU A 133 3.17 -7.53 -1.62
C LEU A 133 1.94 -8.41 -1.95
N ASP A 134 1.30 -9.04 -0.96
CA ASP A 134 -0.03 -9.62 -1.16
C ASP A 134 -1.10 -8.56 -1.45
N PHE A 135 -1.03 -7.35 -0.87
CA PHE A 135 -1.92 -6.25 -1.25
C PHE A 135 -1.68 -5.75 -2.68
N PHE A 136 -0.41 -5.61 -3.06
CA PHE A 136 -0.01 -5.26 -4.42
C PHE A 136 -0.63 -6.24 -5.44
N LYS A 137 -0.43 -7.54 -5.25
CA LYS A 137 -1.02 -8.60 -6.09
C LYS A 137 -2.55 -8.57 -6.10
N ASN A 138 -3.18 -8.46 -4.92
CA ASN A 138 -4.64 -8.49 -4.81
C ASN A 138 -5.33 -7.21 -5.31
N SER A 139 -4.58 -6.12 -5.48
CA SER A 139 -5.04 -4.90 -6.17
C SER A 139 -4.98 -4.98 -7.71
N GLY A 140 -4.51 -6.11 -8.25
CA GLY A 140 -4.37 -6.35 -9.69
C GLY A 140 -3.26 -5.52 -10.34
N GLN A 141 -2.33 -4.97 -9.55
CA GLN A 141 -1.17 -4.26 -10.07
C GLN A 141 -0.03 -5.23 -10.38
N GLU A 142 0.67 -4.97 -11.48
CA GLU A 142 1.70 -5.86 -12.01
C GLU A 142 3.11 -5.26 -11.87
N ASN A 143 3.23 -3.92 -11.89
CA ASN A 143 4.51 -3.22 -11.86
C ASN A 143 4.67 -2.36 -10.60
N MET A 144 5.85 -2.41 -9.98
CA MET A 144 6.21 -1.65 -8.78
C MET A 144 7.65 -1.12 -8.86
N THR A 145 7.89 0.06 -8.31
CA THR A 145 9.24 0.63 -8.12
C THR A 145 9.61 0.73 -6.64
N VAL A 146 10.90 0.84 -6.35
CA VAL A 146 11.44 1.08 -5.01
C VAL A 146 12.74 1.87 -5.11
N THR A 147 12.92 2.89 -4.28
CA THR A 147 14.21 3.56 -4.04
C THR A 147 14.97 2.80 -2.96
N HIS A 148 16.29 2.66 -3.10
CA HIS A 148 17.08 1.78 -2.24
C HIS A 148 18.24 2.46 -1.54
N THR A 149 18.79 1.73 -0.57
CA THR A 149 20.07 1.99 0.08
C THR A 149 20.90 0.71 0.02
N ALA A 150 22.21 0.77 0.28
CA ALA A 150 23.08 -0.41 0.32
C ALA A 150 22.54 -1.56 1.18
N GLU A 151 21.86 -1.26 2.30
CA GLU A 151 21.24 -2.27 3.15
C GLU A 151 20.00 -2.92 2.51
N SER A 152 19.11 -2.11 1.93
CA SER A 152 17.81 -2.56 1.42
C SER A 152 17.91 -3.27 0.07
N LEU A 153 18.96 -3.00 -0.73
CA LEU A 153 19.34 -3.80 -1.90
C LEU A 153 19.38 -5.31 -1.58
N THR A 154 19.87 -5.68 -0.39
CA THR A 154 19.95 -7.08 0.03
C THR A 154 18.58 -7.73 0.21
N VAL A 155 17.51 -6.96 0.42
CA VAL A 155 16.12 -7.45 0.51
C VAL A 155 15.47 -7.42 -0.87
N TYR A 156 15.47 -6.27 -1.54
CA TYR A 156 14.72 -6.08 -2.80
C TYR A 156 15.18 -7.02 -3.92
N ASN A 157 16.50 -7.24 -4.05
CA ASN A 157 17.07 -8.22 -4.99
C ASN A 157 16.47 -9.64 -4.83
N LYS A 158 16.13 -10.04 -3.60
CA LYS A 158 15.52 -11.36 -3.33
C LYS A 158 14.06 -11.43 -3.77
N PHE A 159 13.32 -10.33 -3.65
CA PHE A 159 11.91 -10.20 -4.06
C PHE A 159 11.73 -10.01 -5.57
N GLY A 160 12.80 -10.08 -6.36
CA GLY A 160 12.72 -9.98 -7.82
C GLY A 160 12.86 -8.55 -8.35
N PHE A 161 13.19 -7.56 -7.53
CA PHE A 161 13.50 -6.22 -8.02
C PHE A 161 14.80 -6.22 -8.84
N TYR A 162 14.83 -5.43 -9.91
CA TYR A 162 15.90 -5.36 -10.90
C TYR A 162 16.11 -3.93 -11.44
N PRO A 163 17.32 -3.59 -11.95
CA PRO A 163 17.59 -2.27 -12.55
C PRO A 163 16.73 -1.98 -13.80
N PRO A 164 16.12 -0.78 -13.92
CA PRO A 164 15.10 -0.47 -14.92
C PRO A 164 15.60 -0.53 -16.37
N GLU A 165 16.90 -0.42 -16.63
CA GLU A 165 17.48 -0.58 -17.97
C GLU A 165 17.27 -1.98 -18.56
N PHE A 166 17.00 -3.01 -17.73
CA PHE A 166 16.66 -4.34 -18.21
C PHE A 166 15.19 -4.47 -18.65
N HIS A 167 14.29 -3.58 -18.20
CA HIS A 167 12.85 -3.65 -18.53
C HIS A 167 12.59 -3.59 -20.04
N ALA A 168 13.32 -2.72 -20.75
CA ALA A 168 13.21 -2.57 -22.21
C ALA A 168 13.78 -3.75 -23.01
N ASN A 169 14.50 -4.69 -22.39
CA ASN A 169 15.17 -5.79 -23.06
C ASN A 169 14.96 -7.13 -22.32
N GLN A 170 13.94 -7.88 -22.75
CA GLN A 170 13.60 -9.20 -22.19
C GLN A 170 14.75 -10.21 -22.18
N GLU A 171 15.70 -10.15 -23.12
CA GLU A 171 16.85 -11.05 -23.10
C GLU A 171 17.83 -10.66 -21.98
N SER A 172 18.06 -9.37 -21.78
CA SER A 172 18.85 -8.87 -20.65
C SER A 172 18.20 -9.21 -19.32
N LEU A 173 16.88 -9.05 -19.19
CA LEU A 173 16.13 -9.41 -17.98
C LEU A 173 16.18 -10.93 -17.68
N LYS A 174 16.01 -11.77 -18.70
CA LYS A 174 16.19 -13.23 -18.57
C LYS A 174 17.62 -13.59 -18.17
N ASN A 175 18.62 -12.88 -18.70
CA ASN A 175 20.03 -13.09 -18.34
C ASN A 175 20.38 -12.54 -16.95
N TRP A 176 19.65 -11.54 -16.45
CA TRP A 176 19.70 -11.09 -15.06
C TRP A 176 19.21 -12.17 -14.11
N PHE A 177 18.01 -12.72 -14.32
CA PHE A 177 17.43 -13.75 -13.43
C PHE A 177 18.05 -15.15 -13.54
N LYS A 178 18.88 -15.43 -14.56
CA LYS A 178 19.75 -16.63 -14.57
C LYS A 178 20.87 -16.58 -13.52
N LYS A 179 21.14 -15.41 -12.94
CA LYS A 179 22.21 -15.20 -11.95
C LYS A 179 21.74 -15.55 -10.54
N MET A 180 22.69 -16.01 -9.72
CA MET A 180 22.48 -16.20 -8.29
C MET A 180 22.12 -14.88 -7.59
N GLU A 181 21.48 -14.97 -6.41
CA GLU A 181 21.11 -13.78 -5.62
C GLU A 181 22.36 -12.91 -5.33
N GLU A 182 23.49 -13.55 -5.03
CA GLU A 182 24.78 -12.93 -4.73
C GLU A 182 25.36 -12.19 -5.96
N GLU A 183 25.41 -12.85 -7.13
CA GLU A 183 25.91 -12.25 -8.38
C GLU A 183 25.10 -11.03 -8.84
N ARG A 184 23.78 -11.01 -8.54
CA ARG A 184 22.93 -9.85 -8.81
C ARG A 184 23.25 -8.73 -7.84
N LEU A 185 23.37 -9.04 -6.54
CA LEU A 185 23.68 -8.06 -5.51
C LEU A 185 25.03 -7.36 -5.74
N GLU A 186 26.07 -8.08 -6.15
CA GLU A 186 27.39 -7.51 -6.50
C GLU A 186 27.36 -6.51 -7.68
N ARG A 187 26.27 -6.53 -8.48
CA ARG A 187 26.08 -5.64 -9.64
C ARG A 187 25.13 -4.48 -9.36
N LEU A 188 24.38 -4.54 -8.26
CA LEU A 188 23.52 -3.44 -7.83
C LEU A 188 24.40 -2.37 -7.19
N LYS A 189 24.18 -1.13 -7.60
CA LYS A 189 24.88 0.03 -7.04
C LYS A 189 23.97 0.79 -6.09
N ASP A 190 24.59 1.47 -5.14
CA ASP A 190 23.95 2.43 -4.25
C ASP A 190 24.18 3.84 -4.81
N GLU A 191 23.34 4.27 -5.76
CA GLU A 191 23.35 5.62 -6.34
C GLU A 191 22.01 6.31 -5.99
N PRO A 192 21.98 7.50 -5.33
CA PRO A 192 20.76 8.07 -4.74
C PRO A 192 19.60 8.41 -5.70
N SER A 193 19.85 8.45 -7.00
CA SER A 193 18.83 8.67 -8.04
C SER A 193 18.24 7.38 -8.62
N ASP A 194 18.81 6.22 -8.29
CA ASP A 194 18.41 4.95 -8.86
C ASP A 194 17.22 4.36 -8.09
N PHE A 195 16.32 3.76 -8.86
CA PHE A 195 15.25 2.91 -8.34
C PHE A 195 15.37 1.53 -8.95
N LEU A 196 14.89 0.51 -8.24
CA LEU A 196 14.67 -0.81 -8.84
C LEU A 196 13.21 -0.95 -9.25
N MET A 197 12.98 -1.76 -10.28
CA MET A 197 11.67 -2.12 -10.78
C MET A 197 11.38 -3.60 -10.50
N MET A 198 10.12 -3.93 -10.23
CA MET A 198 9.57 -5.28 -10.24
C MET A 198 8.40 -5.27 -11.23
N ASP A 199 8.32 -6.30 -12.07
CA ASP A 199 7.30 -6.48 -13.10
C ASP A 199 6.83 -7.93 -13.04
N LEU A 200 5.61 -8.15 -12.58
CA LEU A 200 5.03 -9.49 -12.44
C LEU A 200 4.39 -10.01 -13.74
N THR A 201 4.39 -9.24 -14.83
CA THR A 201 4.04 -9.73 -16.18
C THR A 201 5.18 -10.58 -16.74
N ASP A 202 6.44 -10.18 -16.52
CA ASP A 202 7.60 -10.97 -16.92
C ASP A 202 7.66 -12.30 -16.13
N GLN A 203 7.90 -13.38 -16.87
CA GLN A 203 7.92 -14.72 -16.29
C GLN A 203 9.10 -14.93 -15.34
N SER A 204 10.29 -14.43 -15.68
CA SER A 204 11.49 -14.65 -14.87
C SER A 204 11.45 -13.83 -13.57
N CYS A 205 10.94 -12.60 -13.63
CA CYS A 205 10.69 -11.78 -12.44
C CYS A 205 9.62 -12.40 -11.53
N ARG A 206 8.47 -12.81 -12.09
CA ARG A 206 7.40 -13.50 -11.34
C ARG A 206 7.87 -14.80 -10.70
N GLU A 207 8.64 -15.62 -11.40
CA GLU A 207 9.23 -16.85 -10.86
C GLU A 207 10.22 -16.55 -9.72
N ALA A 208 11.09 -15.55 -9.87
CA ALA A 208 12.03 -15.15 -8.81
C ALA A 208 11.28 -14.69 -7.54
N PHE A 209 10.30 -13.80 -7.69
CA PHE A 209 9.43 -13.33 -6.60
C PHE A 209 8.70 -14.50 -5.91
N GLU A 210 8.00 -15.35 -6.67
CA GLU A 210 7.23 -16.46 -6.11
C GLU A 210 8.12 -17.48 -5.39
N ASN A 211 9.27 -17.81 -5.97
CA ASN A 211 10.21 -18.76 -5.39
C ASN A 211 10.79 -18.21 -4.07
N HIS A 212 11.08 -16.90 -4.00
CA HIS A 212 11.51 -16.29 -2.76
C HIS A 212 10.43 -16.33 -1.68
N CYS A 213 9.19 -15.93 -2.01
CA CYS A 213 8.05 -16.00 -1.09
C CYS A 213 7.82 -17.43 -0.54
N LYS A 214 7.86 -18.45 -1.41
CA LYS A 214 7.74 -19.86 -1.04
C LYS A 214 8.92 -20.34 -0.15
N LYS A 215 10.14 -19.83 -0.40
CA LYS A 215 11.36 -20.13 0.37
C LYS A 215 11.36 -19.51 1.77
N VAL A 216 10.79 -18.31 1.97
CA VAL A 216 10.85 -17.62 3.28
C VAL A 216 9.65 -17.87 4.19
N ALA A 217 8.45 -18.10 3.66
CA ALA A 217 7.24 -18.25 4.48
C ALA A 217 7.30 -19.38 5.54
N PRO A 218 7.92 -20.56 5.28
CA PRO A 218 8.09 -21.61 6.30
C PRO A 218 9.10 -21.26 7.40
N HIS A 219 9.84 -20.15 7.25
CA HIS A 219 10.94 -19.74 8.12
C HIS A 219 10.68 -18.39 8.81
N PHE A 220 9.45 -17.89 8.75
CA PHE A 220 9.04 -16.72 9.53
C PHE A 220 9.17 -17.02 11.03
N VAL A 221 9.71 -16.05 11.77
CA VAL A 221 9.68 -16.03 13.25
C VAL A 221 8.24 -16.07 13.75
N LYS A 222 8.01 -16.49 15.00
CA LYS A 222 6.64 -16.52 15.53
C LYS A 222 6.05 -15.10 15.61
N PHE A 223 4.91 -14.93 14.95
CA PHE A 223 4.14 -13.69 14.93
C PHE A 223 2.64 -13.98 14.90
N GLU A 224 1.83 -12.96 15.14
CA GLU A 224 0.40 -12.92 14.85
C GLU A 224 0.08 -11.74 13.92
N ILE A 225 -1.07 -11.84 13.25
CA ILE A 225 -1.61 -10.83 12.34
C ILE A 225 -2.95 -10.41 12.93
N SER A 226 -3.25 -9.11 12.98
CA SER A 226 -4.55 -8.64 13.49
C SER A 226 -5.73 -9.16 12.66
N GLN A 227 -6.91 -9.19 13.27
CA GLN A 227 -8.13 -9.69 12.60
C GLN A 227 -8.53 -8.82 11.40
N ASP A 228 -8.36 -7.50 11.52
CA ASP A 228 -8.64 -6.56 10.43
C ASP A 228 -7.64 -6.73 9.28
N LEU A 229 -6.35 -6.90 9.58
CA LEU A 229 -5.34 -7.17 8.57
C LEU A 229 -5.57 -8.53 7.86
N GLN A 230 -5.88 -9.60 8.62
CA GLN A 230 -6.22 -10.92 8.05
C GLN A 230 -7.42 -10.91 7.10
N LYS A 231 -8.39 -10.02 7.34
CA LYS A 231 -9.56 -9.81 6.50
C LYS A 231 -9.21 -9.01 5.25
N ASP A 232 -8.57 -7.86 5.44
CA ASP A 232 -8.29 -6.91 4.36
C ASP A 232 -7.24 -7.45 3.37
N LEU A 233 -6.32 -8.32 3.80
CA LEU A 233 -5.35 -9.04 2.95
C LEU A 233 -5.96 -9.81 1.77
N LYS A 234 -7.27 -10.07 1.78
CA LYS A 234 -8.00 -10.83 0.74
C LYS A 234 -8.86 -9.95 -0.17
N ILE A 235 -8.73 -8.63 -0.04
CA ILE A 235 -9.59 -7.64 -0.70
C ILE A 235 -8.71 -6.69 -1.51
N ASP A 236 -9.13 -6.34 -2.73
CA ASP A 236 -8.53 -5.26 -3.50
C ASP A 236 -8.57 -3.96 -2.66
N VAL A 237 -7.42 -3.32 -2.45
CA VAL A 237 -7.28 -2.11 -1.63
C VAL A 237 -8.21 -0.98 -2.09
N PHE A 238 -8.45 -0.89 -3.41
CA PHE A 238 -9.32 0.11 -4.02
C PHE A 238 -10.82 -0.16 -3.77
N ASP A 239 -11.14 -1.35 -3.25
CA ASP A 239 -12.51 -1.80 -2.97
C ASP A 239 -12.87 -1.76 -1.48
N TRP A 240 -11.94 -1.49 -0.57
CA TRP A 240 -12.19 -1.42 0.89
C TRP A 240 -13.34 -0.48 1.30
N ARG A 241 -13.62 0.57 0.52
CA ARG A 241 -14.73 1.51 0.78
C ARG A 241 -16.02 1.21 0.02
N LYS A 242 -16.04 0.19 -0.85
CA LYS A 242 -17.28 -0.27 -1.51
C LYS A 242 -18.14 -1.00 -0.48
N LYS A 243 -19.11 -0.29 0.10
CA LYS A 243 -20.12 -0.89 1.00
C LYS A 243 -20.69 -2.15 0.34
N THR A 244 -20.63 -3.27 1.03
CA THR A 244 -21.25 -4.53 0.59
C THR A 244 -22.76 -4.32 0.50
N THR A 245 -23.28 -4.02 -0.70
CA THR A 245 -24.73 -3.96 -0.99
C THR A 245 -25.34 -5.35 -1.09
N ALA A 246 -25.04 -6.17 -0.08
CA ALA A 246 -25.70 -7.44 0.20
C ALA A 246 -26.56 -7.24 1.45
N THR A 247 -27.54 -6.35 1.36
CA THR A 247 -28.67 -6.38 2.30
C THR A 247 -29.38 -7.71 2.07
N PRO A 248 -29.43 -8.63 3.06
CA PRO A 248 -30.21 -9.85 2.89
C PRO A 248 -31.68 -9.43 2.79
N THR A 249 -32.31 -9.68 1.65
CA THR A 249 -33.76 -9.57 1.49
C THR A 249 -34.40 -10.65 2.34
N LEU A 250 -34.64 -10.31 3.60
CA LEU A 250 -35.55 -11.03 4.50
C LEU A 250 -36.93 -10.99 3.85
N SER A 251 -37.23 -12.04 3.08
CA SER A 251 -38.56 -12.32 2.55
C SER A 251 -39.48 -12.67 3.72
N SER A 252 -40.00 -11.65 4.40
CA SER A 252 -41.01 -11.78 5.44
C SER A 252 -42.36 -12.15 4.83
N GLY A 253 -42.50 -13.43 4.48
CA GLY A 253 -43.77 -13.98 4.03
C GLY A 253 -44.68 -14.28 5.23
N GLY A 254 -45.85 -13.64 5.26
CA GLY A 254 -47.06 -14.21 5.90
C GLY A 254 -47.60 -13.50 7.14
N LEU A 255 -48.75 -12.84 6.96
CA LEU A 255 -49.77 -12.44 7.95
C LEU A 255 -49.31 -11.48 9.09
N GLY A 256 -50.02 -10.39 9.41
CA GLY A 256 -51.21 -9.81 8.79
C GLY A 256 -51.95 -8.89 9.78
N VAL A 257 -52.71 -7.92 9.27
CA VAL A 257 -53.92 -7.26 9.82
C VAL A 257 -54.08 -5.91 9.12
N LEU A 258 -55.19 -5.73 8.42
CA LEU A 258 -55.57 -4.48 7.78
C LEU A 258 -56.11 -3.50 8.84
N SER A 259 -55.59 -2.27 8.84
CA SER A 259 -56.31 -1.12 9.40
C SER A 259 -56.50 -0.08 8.29
N THR A 260 -57.77 0.25 8.06
CA THR A 260 -58.27 1.19 7.06
C THR A 260 -57.94 2.63 7.41
N LEU A 261 -57.61 3.46 6.42
CA LEU A 261 -57.99 4.88 6.42
C LEU A 261 -58.39 5.32 5.02
N ASP A 262 -59.46 6.11 4.97
CA ASP A 262 -60.25 6.41 3.78
C ASP A 262 -59.72 7.56 2.91
N ASP A 263 -60.13 7.49 1.65
CA ASP A 263 -60.48 8.58 0.73
C ASP A 263 -59.77 9.96 0.82
N GLY A 264 -59.01 10.24 -0.24
CA GLY A 264 -59.64 10.97 -1.34
C GLY A 264 -59.33 12.47 -1.48
N LYS A 265 -58.59 12.80 -2.53
CA LYS A 265 -59.16 13.53 -3.70
C LYS A 265 -58.18 13.64 -4.87
N LYS A 266 -58.60 13.12 -6.03
CA LYS A 266 -58.09 13.57 -7.32
C LYS A 266 -58.52 15.02 -7.55
N ARG A 267 -57.65 15.83 -8.16
CA ARG A 267 -58.03 16.70 -9.28
C ARG A 267 -56.86 16.83 -10.25
N LYS A 268 -57.22 17.13 -11.49
CA LYS A 268 -56.46 16.95 -12.72
C LYS A 268 -56.46 18.30 -13.48
N ASP A 269 -55.73 18.32 -14.59
CA ASP A 269 -55.90 19.21 -15.75
C ASP A 269 -54.94 20.42 -15.86
N GLU A 270 -53.84 20.19 -16.59
CA GLU A 270 -53.38 21.08 -17.67
C GLU A 270 -54.46 21.12 -18.81
N PRO A 271 -54.34 21.87 -19.96
CA PRO A 271 -53.19 22.65 -20.48
C PRO A 271 -53.50 23.98 -21.22
N LYS A 272 -52.45 24.72 -21.63
CA LYS A 272 -52.14 25.11 -23.06
C LYS A 272 -51.17 26.32 -23.21
N LYS A 273 -50.24 26.19 -24.18
CA LYS A 273 -49.85 27.09 -25.32
C LYS A 273 -49.94 28.64 -25.14
N SER A 274 -49.16 29.54 -25.77
CA SER A 274 -48.04 29.55 -26.76
C SER A 274 -47.76 31.04 -27.13
N ALA A 275 -46.65 31.52 -27.72
CA ALA A 275 -45.25 31.08 -27.94
C ALA A 275 -44.48 32.21 -28.71
N SER A 276 -43.16 32.08 -28.94
CA SER A 276 -42.28 32.99 -29.74
C SER A 276 -41.99 34.40 -29.14
N ALA A 277 -40.89 35.11 -29.45
CA ALA A 277 -39.89 34.94 -30.51
C ALA A 277 -38.49 35.57 -30.18
N ALA A 278 -37.46 35.09 -30.89
CA ALA A 278 -36.37 35.84 -31.56
C ALA A 278 -35.33 36.73 -30.80
N GLN A 279 -34.05 36.44 -31.13
CA GLN A 279 -32.94 37.38 -31.46
C GLN A 279 -32.24 38.17 -30.33
N ASP A 280 -30.93 38.48 -30.38
CA ASP A 280 -29.93 38.48 -31.47
C ASP A 280 -28.50 38.01 -31.01
N GLU A 281 -27.69 37.50 -31.94
CA GLU A 281 -26.21 37.61 -31.94
C GLU A 281 -25.79 38.89 -32.69
N PRO A 282 -24.54 39.39 -32.53
CA PRO A 282 -23.66 39.26 -33.69
C PRO A 282 -22.18 38.96 -33.40
N GLN A 283 -21.57 38.25 -34.35
CA GLN A 283 -20.13 37.97 -34.43
C GLN A 283 -19.32 39.16 -34.97
N THR A 284 -18.02 39.24 -34.60
CA THR A 284 -16.84 39.17 -35.50
C THR A 284 -15.65 40.02 -35.05
N LYS A 285 -14.45 39.42 -34.99
CA LYS A 285 -13.35 39.65 -35.97
C LYS A 285 -12.09 38.82 -35.64
N ARG A 286 -11.49 38.24 -36.68
CA ARG A 286 -10.09 37.76 -36.70
C ARG A 286 -9.14 38.92 -37.00
N LEU A 287 -7.88 38.81 -36.60
CA LEU A 287 -6.73 39.29 -37.39
C LEU A 287 -5.47 38.49 -37.04
N PHE A 288 -4.59 38.31 -38.03
CA PHE A 288 -3.32 37.57 -37.95
C PHE A 288 -2.17 38.50 -37.52
N SER A 289 -1.06 37.95 -37.01
CA SER A 289 0.23 37.92 -37.74
C SER A 289 1.37 37.30 -36.91
N ASN A 290 2.34 36.72 -37.62
CA ASN A 290 3.60 36.22 -37.08
C ASN A 290 4.62 37.36 -36.92
N GLN A 291 5.53 37.23 -35.96
CA GLN A 291 6.97 37.46 -36.14
C GLN A 291 7.73 36.33 -35.47
#